data_AF-A0A2G1UMW1-F1
#
_entry.id   AF-A0A2G1UMW1-F1
#
_cell.length_a   1.000
_cell.length_b   1.000
_cell.length_c   1.000
_cell.angle_alpha   90.00
_cell.angle_beta   90.00
_cell.angle_gamma   90.00
#
_symmetry.space_group_name_H-M   'P 1'
#
loop_
_entity.id
_entity.type
_entity.pdbx_description
1 polymer ?
#
loop_
_entity_poly.entity_id
_entity_poly.type
_entity_poly.pdbx_seq_one_letter_code
_entity_poly.pdbx_strand_id
1 'polypeptide(L)' 'MHKKPHLPEKTCPVCQRPFAWRKKWAKDWDRVRYCSERCRRGGKGKLALPH' A
#
# COMPACT_ATOMS: atom_id res chain seq x y z
N MET A 1 -16.38 -23.20 -8.81
CA MET A 1 -15.49 -22.06 -9.11
C MET A 1 -15.48 -21.10 -7.93
N HIS A 2 -14.51 -21.19 -7.02
CA HIS A 2 -14.42 -20.27 -5.90
C HIS A 2 -13.78 -18.95 -6.40
N LYS A 3 -14.62 -17.94 -6.65
CA LYS A 3 -14.18 -16.58 -6.91
C LYS A 3 -13.51 -16.09 -5.62
N LYS A 4 -12.19 -16.21 -5.51
CA LYS A 4 -11.44 -15.57 -4.44
C LYS A 4 -11.81 -14.08 -4.50
N PRO A 5 -12.24 -13.45 -3.40
CA PRO A 5 -12.50 -12.03 -3.42
C PRO A 5 -11.19 -11.35 -3.81
N HIS A 6 -11.17 -10.71 -4.98
CA HIS A 6 -10.08 -9.84 -5.37
C HIS A 6 -10.07 -8.71 -4.36
N LEU A 7 -9.23 -8.87 -3.34
CA LEU A 7 -9.02 -7.86 -2.31
C LEU A 7 -8.62 -6.57 -3.02
N PRO A 8 -9.20 -5.42 -2.63
CA PRO A 8 -8.87 -4.18 -3.30
C PRO A 8 -7.37 -3.91 -3.15
N GLU A 9 -6.69 -3.71 -4.26
CA GLU A 9 -5.29 -3.31 -4.32
C GLU A 9 -5.23 -1.81 -4.56
N LYS A 10 -4.30 -1.13 -3.91
CA LYS A 10 -4.04 0.29 -4.09
C LYS A 10 -2.59 0.49 -4.49
N THR A 11 -2.33 1.52 -5.29
CA THR A 11 -0.97 1.92 -5.65
C THR A 11 -0.49 3.00 -4.69
N CYS A 12 0.68 2.81 -4.08
CA CYS A 12 1.26 3.82 -3.20
C CYS A 12 1.79 4.99 -4.05
N PRO A 13 1.36 6.25 -3.84
CA PRO A 13 1.81 7.38 -4.66
C PRO A 13 3.29 7.73 -4.45
N VAL A 14 3.91 7.26 -3.36
CA VAL A 14 5.31 7.57 -3.00
C VAL A 14 6.30 6.60 -3.64
N CYS A 15 6.02 5.31 -3.59
CA CYS A 15 6.91 4.27 -4.13
C CYS A 15 6.35 3.58 -5.38
N GLN A 16 5.17 3.98 -5.84
CA GLN A 16 4.45 3.43 -7.00
C GLN A 16 4.27 1.90 -6.94
N ARG A 17 4.35 1.31 -5.75
CA ARG A 17 4.24 -0.13 -5.56
C ARG A 17 2.79 -0.51 -5.27
N PRO A 18 2.21 -1.48 -5.99
CA PRO A 18 0.88 -1.99 -5.70
C PRO A 18 0.91 -2.74 -4.36
N PHE A 19 -0.11 -2.54 -3.54
CA PHE A 19 -0.25 -3.21 -2.26
C PHE A 19 -1.71 -3.62 -2.03
N ALA A 20 -1.91 -4.86 -1.60
CA ALA A 20 -3.23 -5.43 -1.37
C ALA A 20 -3.81 -5.02 -0.01
N TRP A 21 -5.14 -4.96 0.08
CA TRP A 21 -5.86 -4.77 1.34
C TRP A 21 -5.42 -5.76 2.42
N ARG A 22 -5.27 -5.28 3.65
CA ARG A 22 -5.00 -6.09 4.84
C ARG A 22 -6.11 -5.89 5.85
N LYS A 23 -6.42 -6.94 6.63
CA LYS A 23 -7.37 -6.89 7.76
C LYS A 23 -7.10 -5.75 8.74
N LYS A 24 -5.81 -5.41 8.98
CA LYS A 24 -5.38 -4.27 9.81
C LYS A 24 -6.00 -2.94 9.36
N TRP A 25 -6.29 -2.80 8.08
CA TRP A 25 -6.81 -1.57 7.49
C TRP A 25 -8.33 -1.59 7.34
N ALA A 26 -9.05 -2.60 7.82
CA ALA A 26 -10.49 -2.69 7.66
C ALA A 26 -11.25 -1.43 8.12
N LYS A 27 -10.74 -0.72 9.15
CA LYS A 27 -11.34 0.52 9.67
C LYS A 27 -10.92 1.80 8.94
N ASP A 28 -9.70 1.83 8.39
CA ASP A 28 -9.08 3.05 7.86
C ASP A 28 -8.71 2.94 6.36
N TRP A 29 -9.15 1.89 5.68
CA TRP A 29 -8.75 1.58 4.29
C TRP A 29 -9.00 2.74 3.32
N ASP A 30 -10.05 3.51 3.56
CA ASP A 30 -10.36 4.71 2.77
C ASP A 30 -9.24 5.77 2.90
N ARG A 31 -8.73 5.97 4.11
CA ARG A 31 -7.60 6.87 4.42
C ARG A 31 -6.23 6.27 4.06
N VAL A 32 -6.12 4.95 3.95
CA VAL A 32 -4.86 4.26 3.59
C VAL A 32 -4.59 4.42 2.10
N ARG A 33 -3.74 5.38 1.75
CA ARG A 33 -3.21 5.61 0.40
C ARG A 33 -1.77 5.14 0.22
N TYR A 34 -1.07 4.86 1.32
CA TYR A 34 0.35 4.57 1.32
C TYR A 34 0.58 3.13 1.80
N CYS A 35 1.54 2.44 1.19
CA CYS A 35 1.88 1.06 1.55
C CYS A 35 2.45 0.91 2.98
N SER A 36 2.91 2.01 3.58
CA SER A 36 3.55 2.04 4.89
C SER A 36 3.46 3.43 5.53
N GLU A 37 3.57 3.50 6.86
CA GLU A 37 3.68 4.78 7.58
C GLU A 37 4.90 5.59 7.14
N ARG A 38 5.97 4.92 6.71
CA ARG A 38 7.18 5.57 6.16
C ARG A 38 6.85 6.41 4.92
N CYS A 39 6.03 5.87 4.02
CA CYS A 39 5.54 6.61 2.85
C CYS A 39 4.58 7.74 3.26
N ARG A 40 3.75 7.53 4.29
CA ARG A 40 2.82 8.55 4.81
C ARG A 40 3.53 9.76 5.43
N ARG A 41 4.58 9.54 6.24
CA ARG A 41 5.22 10.58 7.05
C ARG A 41 6.21 11.49 6.31
N GLY A 42 6.49 11.25 5.04
CA GLY A 42 7.39 12.09 4.24
C GLY A 42 8.41 11.25 3.49
N GLY A 43 8.08 10.91 2.25
CA GLY A 43 8.90 10.13 1.33
C GLY A 43 10.21 10.81 0.91
N LYS A 44 11.13 11.03 1.84
CA LYS A 44 12.55 11.32 1.63
C LYS A 44 13.36 10.27 2.38
N GLY A 45 13.13 9.01 2.02
CA GLY A 45 13.71 7.85 2.67
C GLY A 45 14.48 6.95 1.71
N LYS A 46 15.33 7.57 0.89
CA LYS A 46 16.43 7.01 0.10
C LYS A 46 16.08 6.01 -1.01
N LEU A 47 16.65 6.33 -2.17
CA LEU A 47 17.04 5.39 -3.22
C LEU A 47 17.51 4.08 -2.58
N ALA A 48 16.76 3.02 -2.81
CA ALA A 48 17.28 1.67 -2.77
C ALA A 48 16.65 0.95 -3.96
N LEU A 49 17.07 1.36 -5.16
CA LEU A 49 17.04 0.44 -6.29
C LEU A 49 18.01 -0.70 -5.94
N PRO A 50 17.61 -1.96 -6.07
CA PRO A 50 18.58 -3.06 -6.08
C PRO A 50 19.51 -2.88 -7.30
N HIS A 51 20.80 -3.15 -7.06
CA HIS A 51 21.89 -3.19 -8.04
C HIS A 51 21.55 -4.03 -9.27
#